data_AF-A0A7X8FW52-F1
#
_entry.id   AF-A0A7X8FW52-F1
#
_cell.length_a   1.000
_cell.length_b   1.000
_cell.length_c   1.000
_cell.angle_alpha   90.00
_cell.angle_beta   90.00
_cell.angle_gamma   90.00
#
_symmetry.space_group_name_H-M   'P 1'
#
loop_
_entity.id
_entity.type
_entity.pdbx_description
1 polymer ?
#
loop_
_entity_poly.entity_id
_entity_poly.type
_entity_poly.pdbx_seq_one_letter_code
_entity_poly.pdbx_strand_id
1 'polypeptide(L)'
;MNIALIRELNADHAVLMRAVDAIHTAGGYSNDVRDLLIKVRSALVRHLDKEEQHFYPVMREAAEKNMDLNNLLTVMGLEMEQIANKALGLIEGWLEKDGGDAFTDEFDSFRTILASRISREEKTLYSKYLKLAGS
;
A
#
# COMPACT_ATOMS: atom_id res chain seq x y z
N MET A 1 -0.81 21.44 -7.34
CA MET A 1 -0.84 20.76 -6.03
C MET A 1 -1.19 19.27 -6.18
N ASN A 2 -2.25 18.93 -6.92
CA ASN A 2 -2.76 17.56 -6.99
C ASN A 2 -1.92 16.54 -7.77
N ILE A 3 -1.20 16.96 -8.82
CA ILE A 3 -0.28 16.09 -9.57
C ILE A 3 0.96 15.74 -8.75
N ALA A 4 1.41 16.64 -7.87
CA ALA A 4 2.58 16.41 -7.03
C ALA A 4 2.31 15.28 -6.02
N LEU A 5 1.16 15.32 -5.33
CA LEU A 5 0.75 14.27 -4.39
C LEU A 5 0.71 12.89 -5.07
N ILE A 6 0.07 12.76 -6.23
CA ILE A 6 0.00 11.48 -6.94
C ILE A 6 1.40 10.99 -7.37
N ARG A 7 2.29 11.90 -7.79
CA ARG A 7 3.68 11.55 -8.11
C ARG A 7 4.44 11.04 -6.88
N GLU A 8 4.22 11.65 -5.72
CA GLU A 8 4.84 11.22 -4.48
C GLU A 8 4.32 9.85 -4.03
N LEU A 9 3.00 9.63 -4.08
CA LEU A 9 2.40 8.34 -3.74
C LEU A 9 2.87 7.22 -4.67
N ASN A 10 2.93 7.46 -5.98
CA ASN A 10 3.50 6.52 -6.93
C ASN A 10 5.00 6.26 -6.68
N ALA A 11 5.74 7.28 -6.24
CA ALA A 11 7.15 7.10 -5.87
C ALA A 11 7.29 6.21 -4.62
N ASP A 12 6.41 6.38 -3.63
CA ASP A 12 6.35 5.51 -2.45
C ASP A 12 6.02 4.06 -2.84
N HIS A 13 5.05 3.83 -3.73
CA HIS A 13 4.74 2.50 -4.28
C HIS A 13 5.95 1.86 -4.96
N ALA A 14 6.67 2.63 -5.78
CA ALA A 14 7.85 2.13 -6.47
C ALA A 14 8.98 1.77 -5.48
N VAL A 15 9.16 2.54 -4.40
CA VAL A 15 10.11 2.23 -3.32
C VAL A 15 9.70 0.94 -2.60
N LEU A 16 8.41 0.81 -2.23
CA LEU A 16 7.86 -0.37 -1.58
C LEU A 16 8.08 -1.63 -2.42
N MET A 17 7.67 -1.61 -3.68
CA MET A 17 7.75 -2.78 -4.55
C MET A 17 9.19 -3.18 -4.85
N ARG A 18 10.13 -2.23 -4.97
CA ARG A 18 11.56 -2.58 -5.11
C ARG A 18 12.10 -3.34 -3.90
N ALA A 19 11.71 -2.96 -2.69
CA ALA A 19 12.14 -3.67 -1.48
C ALA A 19 11.47 -5.04 -1.37
N VAL A 20 10.19 -5.14 -1.72
CA VAL A 20 9.45 -6.42 -1.74
C VAL A 20 10.03 -7.39 -2.78
N ASP A 21 10.36 -6.91 -3.97
CA ASP A 21 10.99 -7.73 -5.01
C ASP A 21 12.40 -8.18 -4.60
N ALA A 22 13.17 -7.33 -3.90
CA ALA A 22 14.48 -7.73 -3.37
C ALA A 22 14.38 -8.85 -2.33
N ILE A 23 13.37 -8.80 -1.45
CA ILE A 23 13.12 -9.90 -0.48
C ILE A 23 12.73 -11.18 -1.22
N HIS A 24 11.83 -11.08 -2.21
CA HIS A 24 11.42 -12.22 -3.02
C HIS A 24 12.62 -12.88 -3.73
N THR A 25 13.51 -12.08 -4.32
CA THR A 25 14.73 -12.59 -4.99
C THR A 25 15.72 -13.25 -4.02
N ALA A 26 15.74 -12.86 -2.75
CA ALA A 26 16.60 -13.49 -1.76
C ALA A 26 16.21 -14.94 -1.45
N GLY A 27 14.95 -15.34 -1.72
CA GLY A 27 14.50 -16.74 -1.67
C GLY A 27 14.34 -17.34 -0.27
N GLY A 28 14.49 -16.56 0.80
CA GLY A 28 14.33 -17.02 2.17
C GLY A 28 14.67 -15.94 3.20
N TYR A 29 14.39 -16.23 4.48
CA TYR A 29 14.65 -15.29 5.56
C TYR A 29 16.14 -15.24 5.93
N SER A 30 16.65 -14.04 6.13
CA SER A 30 18.03 -13.73 6.50
C SER A 30 18.09 -12.38 7.21
N ASN A 31 19.24 -12.01 7.78
CA ASN A 31 19.41 -10.68 8.39
C ASN A 31 19.21 -9.54 7.37
N ASP A 32 19.66 -9.73 6.12
CA ASP A 32 19.44 -8.74 5.06
C ASP A 32 17.95 -8.60 4.71
N VAL A 33 17.23 -9.73 4.67
CA VAL A 33 15.78 -9.75 4.45
C VAL A 33 15.03 -9.12 5.63
N ARG A 34 15.48 -9.36 6.86
CA ARG A 34 14.94 -8.70 8.06
C ARG A 34 15.07 -7.19 7.97
N ASP A 35 16.23 -6.68 7.56
CA ASP A 35 16.45 -5.24 7.37
C ASP A 35 15.58 -4.67 6.25
N LEU A 36 15.36 -5.43 5.17
CA LEU A 36 14.43 -5.06 4.11
C LEU A 36 12.97 -5.04 4.62
N LEU A 37 12.55 -6.02 5.42
CA LEU A 37 11.21 -6.04 6.02
C LEU A 37 10.96 -4.82 6.91
N ILE A 38 11.95 -4.40 7.72
CA ILE A 38 11.87 -3.16 8.52
C ILE A 38 11.69 -1.94 7.61
N LYS A 39 12.41 -1.88 6.49
CA LYS A 39 12.27 -0.79 5.50
C LYS A 39 10.90 -0.81 4.83
N VAL A 40 10.38 -1.98 4.45
CA VAL A 40 9.04 -2.15 3.88
C VAL A 40 7.99 -1.70 4.88
N ARG A 41 8.04 -2.16 6.13
CA ARG A 41 7.13 -1.74 7.22
C ARG A 41 7.12 -0.22 7.35
N SER A 42 8.29 0.38 7.49
CA SER A 42 8.41 1.83 7.68
C SER A 42 7.91 2.62 6.46
N ALA A 43 8.16 2.13 5.25
CA ALA A 43 7.67 2.75 4.02
C ALA A 43 6.14 2.62 3.88
N LEU A 44 5.57 1.48 4.27
CA LEU A 44 4.13 1.23 4.20
C LEU A 44 3.38 2.14 5.19
N VAL A 45 3.85 2.24 6.43
CA VAL A 45 3.27 3.16 7.43
C VAL A 45 3.29 4.60 6.92
N ARG A 46 4.45 5.08 6.44
CA ARG A 46 4.55 6.45 5.91
C ARG A 46 3.65 6.69 4.70
N HIS A 47 3.50 5.70 3.83
CA HIS A 47 2.61 5.79 2.67
C HIS A 47 1.15 5.93 3.11
N LEU A 48 0.68 5.06 4.01
CA LEU A 48 -0.68 5.09 4.55
C LEU A 48 -0.97 6.41 5.27
N ASP A 49 -0.03 6.90 6.10
CA ASP A 49 -0.17 8.19 6.78
C ASP A 49 -0.32 9.35 5.78
N LYS A 50 0.43 9.32 4.67
CA LYS A 50 0.33 10.33 3.63
C LYS A 50 -1.03 10.30 2.93
N GLU A 51 -1.56 9.10 2.66
CA GLU A 51 -2.89 8.96 2.08
C GLU A 51 -3.98 9.48 3.01
N GLU A 52 -3.92 9.15 4.30
CA GLU A 52 -4.91 9.62 5.28
C GLU A 52 -4.85 11.14 5.51
N GLN A 53 -3.66 11.74 5.46
CA GLN A 53 -3.49 13.18 5.66
C GLN A 53 -3.84 14.03 4.44
N HIS A 54 -3.63 13.51 3.23
CA HIS A 54 -3.66 14.35 2.03
C HIS A 54 -4.56 13.82 0.91
N PHE A 55 -4.70 12.50 0.77
CA PHE A 55 -5.46 11.90 -0.33
C PHE A 55 -6.93 11.70 0.05
N TYR A 56 -7.18 10.92 1.10
CA TYR A 56 -8.54 10.55 1.50
C TYR A 56 -9.42 11.73 1.93
N PRO A 57 -8.92 12.79 2.61
CA PRO A 57 -9.77 13.93 2.97
C PRO A 57 -10.44 14.58 1.75
N VAL A 58 -9.66 14.83 0.70
CA VAL A 58 -10.16 15.41 -0.56
C VAL A 58 -11.16 14.48 -1.25
N MET A 59 -10.86 13.18 -1.26
CA MET A 59 -11.74 12.18 -1.87
C MET A 59 -13.07 12.04 -1.11
N ARG A 60 -13.02 12.06 0.23
CA ARG A 60 -14.20 12.00 1.11
C ARG A 60 -15.08 13.23 0.94
N GLU A 61 -14.50 14.43 0.90
CA GLU A 61 -15.24 15.68 0.65
C GLU A 61 -15.95 15.65 -0.70
N ALA A 62 -15.25 15.22 -1.76
CA ALA A 62 -15.86 15.08 -3.09
C ALA A 62 -16.97 14.02 -3.13
N ALA A 63 -16.84 12.95 -2.33
CA ALA A 63 -17.82 11.88 -2.26
C ALA A 63 -19.14 12.30 -1.59
N GLU A 64 -19.16 13.34 -0.76
CA GLU A 64 -20.40 13.87 -0.15
C GLU A 64 -21.43 14.31 -1.21
N LYS A 65 -20.94 14.73 -2.38
CA LYS A 65 -21.76 15.23 -3.50
C LYS A 65 -21.80 14.26 -4.69
N ASN A 66 -21.11 13.12 -4.60
CA ASN A 66 -20.97 12.16 -5.69
C ASN A 66 -21.15 10.73 -5.17
N MET A 67 -22.36 10.19 -5.35
CA MET A 67 -22.76 8.87 -4.87
C MET A 67 -21.90 7.74 -5.46
N ASP A 68 -21.50 7.84 -6.73
CA ASP A 68 -20.63 6.86 -7.37
C ASP A 68 -19.24 6.84 -6.73
N LEU A 69 -18.72 8.02 -6.38
CA LEU A 69 -17.45 8.14 -5.66
C LEU A 69 -17.56 7.64 -4.22
N ASN A 70 -18.68 7.91 -3.55
CA ASN A 70 -18.95 7.42 -2.20
C ASN A 70 -18.98 5.89 -2.13
N ASN A 71 -19.72 5.25 -3.04
CA ASN A 71 -19.79 3.79 -3.13
C ASN A 71 -18.41 3.19 -3.42
N LEU A 72 -17.64 3.81 -4.32
CA LEU A 72 -16.29 3.37 -4.62
C LEU A 72 -15.35 3.45 -3.41
N LEU A 73 -15.36 4.57 -2.68
CA LEU A 73 -14.54 4.75 -1.49
C LEU A 73 -14.96 3.81 -0.36
N THR A 74 -16.25 3.48 -0.25
CA THR A 74 -16.73 2.52 0.74
C THR A 74 -16.18 1.12 0.45
N VAL A 75 -16.32 0.65 -0.80
CA VAL A 75 -15.83 -0.69 -1.20
C VAL A 75 -14.31 -0.76 -1.14
N MET A 76 -13.62 0.18 -1.78
CA MET A 76 -12.16 0.16 -1.84
C MET A 76 -11.50 0.52 -0.51
N GLY A 77 -12.10 1.42 0.28
CA GLY A 77 -11.57 1.82 1.59
C GLY A 77 -11.55 0.66 2.59
N LEU A 78 -12.64 -0.12 2.66
CA LEU A 78 -12.69 -1.33 3.50
C LEU A 78 -11.66 -2.37 3.07
N GLU A 79 -11.53 -2.61 1.76
CA GLU A 79 -10.49 -3.52 1.24
C GLU A 79 -9.07 -3.01 1.57
N MET A 80 -8.82 -1.71 1.45
CA MET A 80 -7.50 -1.10 1.67
C MET A 80 -7.06 -1.18 3.12
N GLU A 81 -7.94 -0.84 4.06
CA GLU A 81 -7.65 -0.94 5.49
C GLU A 81 -7.35 -2.39 5.90
N GLN A 82 -8.16 -3.34 5.42
CA GLN A 82 -7.95 -4.76 5.70
C GLN A 82 -6.63 -5.28 5.13
N ILE A 83 -6.31 -4.93 3.87
CA ILE A 83 -5.06 -5.34 3.22
C ILE A 83 -3.85 -4.71 3.91
N ALA A 84 -3.91 -3.42 4.25
CA ALA A 84 -2.84 -2.71 4.93
C ALA A 84 -2.56 -3.28 6.33
N ASN A 85 -3.60 -3.52 7.12
CA ASN A 85 -3.47 -4.12 8.46
C ASN A 85 -2.93 -5.55 8.37
N LYS A 86 -3.41 -6.35 7.41
CA LYS A 86 -2.89 -7.70 7.17
C LYS A 86 -1.42 -7.67 6.75
N ALA A 87 -1.03 -6.75 5.87
CA ALA A 87 0.34 -6.55 5.43
C ALA A 87 1.28 -6.23 6.60
N LEU A 88 0.90 -5.27 7.45
CA LEU A 88 1.68 -4.91 8.63
C LEU A 88 1.79 -6.07 9.62
N GLY A 89 0.67 -6.77 9.90
CA GLY A 89 0.65 -7.91 10.81
C GLY A 89 1.52 -9.09 10.33
N LEU A 90 1.55 -9.35 9.02
CA LEU A 90 2.47 -10.36 8.46
C LEU A 90 3.93 -9.97 8.65
N ILE A 91 4.28 -8.72 8.33
CA ILE A 91 5.65 -8.23 8.49
C ILE A 91 6.09 -8.30 9.96
N GLU A 92 5.24 -7.87 10.89
CA GLU A 92 5.53 -7.94 12.32
C GLU A 92 5.69 -9.39 12.79
N GLY A 93 4.81 -10.29 12.35
CA GLY A 93 4.91 -11.71 12.65
C GLY A 93 6.21 -12.35 12.15
N TRP A 94 6.69 -12.01 10.94
CA TRP A 94 7.97 -12.50 10.45
C TRP A 94 9.17 -11.90 11.19
N LEU A 95 9.10 -10.62 11.58
CA LEU A 95 10.17 -9.98 12.36
C LEU A 95 10.28 -10.55 13.78
N GLU A 96 9.18 -10.96 14.39
CA GLU A 96 9.14 -11.57 15.72
C GLU A 96 9.60 -13.04 15.72
N LYS A 97 9.34 -13.77 14.63
CA LYS A 97 9.60 -15.21 14.51
C LYS A 97 10.85 -15.54 13.70
N ASP A 98 11.62 -14.54 13.32
CA ASP A 98 12.75 -14.66 12.39
C ASP A 98 12.40 -15.46 11.12
N GLY A 99 11.33 -15.03 10.45
CA GLY A 99 10.80 -15.62 9.22
C GLY A 99 9.79 -16.74 9.47
N GLY A 100 10.02 -17.62 10.45
CA GLY A 100 9.19 -18.81 10.65
C GLY A 100 9.21 -19.80 9.47
N ASP A 101 8.61 -20.97 9.66
CA ASP A 101 8.75 -22.09 8.72
C ASP A 101 8.09 -21.86 7.35
N ALA A 102 7.07 -21.00 7.29
CA ALA A 102 6.27 -20.73 6.09
C ALA A 102 6.59 -19.38 5.44
N PHE A 103 7.70 -18.73 5.82
CA PHE A 103 8.05 -17.37 5.37
C PHE A 103 7.87 -17.17 3.87
N THR A 104 8.51 -18.01 3.06
CA THR A 104 8.56 -17.83 1.61
C THR A 104 7.18 -17.93 0.98
N ASP A 105 6.39 -18.94 1.35
CA ASP A 105 5.04 -19.15 0.81
C ASP A 105 4.07 -18.03 1.22
N GLU A 106 4.16 -17.58 2.48
CA GLU A 106 3.37 -16.47 2.99
C GLU A 106 3.80 -15.14 2.32
N PHE A 107 5.09 -14.97 2.07
CA PHE A 107 5.65 -13.77 1.44
C PHE A 107 5.21 -13.64 -0.02
N ASP A 108 5.16 -14.74 -0.78
CA ASP A 108 4.67 -14.74 -2.16
C ASP A 108 3.21 -14.32 -2.26
N SER A 109 2.39 -14.83 -1.32
CA SER A 109 0.99 -14.45 -1.19
C SER A 109 0.85 -12.96 -0.83
N PHE A 110 1.65 -12.49 0.13
CA PHE A 110 1.71 -11.09 0.53
C PHE A 110 2.08 -10.16 -0.63
N ARG A 111 3.13 -10.50 -1.38
CA ARG A 111 3.60 -9.73 -2.54
C ARG A 111 2.50 -9.58 -3.58
N THR A 112 1.78 -10.66 -3.87
CA THR A 112 0.67 -10.65 -4.83
C THR A 112 -0.48 -9.75 -4.38
N ILE A 113 -0.86 -9.82 -3.09
CA ILE A 113 -1.92 -9.00 -2.51
C ILE A 113 -1.54 -7.51 -2.54
N LEU A 114 -0.31 -7.18 -2.12
CA LEU A 114 0.17 -5.80 -2.09
C LEU A 114 0.25 -5.19 -3.50
N ALA A 115 0.80 -5.93 -4.46
CA ALA A 115 0.89 -5.48 -5.86
C ALA A 115 -0.50 -5.25 -6.49
N SER A 116 -1.46 -6.14 -6.20
CA SER A 116 -2.84 -5.98 -6.65
C SER A 116 -3.49 -4.72 -6.07
N ARG A 117 -3.31 -4.48 -4.77
CA ARG A 117 -3.80 -3.27 -4.08
C ARG A 117 -3.24 -2.00 -4.72
N ILE A 118 -1.92 -1.92 -4.87
CA ILE A 118 -1.23 -0.78 -5.50
C ILE A 118 -1.80 -0.53 -6.91
N SER A 119 -1.90 -1.58 -7.73
CA SER A 119 -2.42 -1.41 -9.09
C SER A 119 -3.86 -0.92 -9.14
N ARG A 120 -4.73 -1.33 -8.21
CA ARG A 120 -6.12 -0.85 -8.15
C ARG A 120 -6.17 0.62 -7.77
N GLU A 121 -5.36 1.02 -6.81
CA GLU A 121 -5.31 2.39 -6.32
C GLU A 121 -4.85 3.37 -7.40
N GLU A 122 -3.76 3.05 -8.10
CA GLU A 122 -3.21 3.86 -9.19
C GLU A 122 -4.18 3.98 -10.37
N LYS A 123 -4.78 2.87 -10.80
CA LYS A 123 -5.67 2.85 -11.98
C LYS A 123 -7.05 3.44 -11.71
N THR A 124 -7.51 3.39 -10.46
CA THR A 124 -8.89 3.76 -10.12
C THR A 124 -8.95 5.01 -9.26
N LEU A 125 -8.36 5.00 -8.06
CA LEU A 125 -8.49 6.11 -7.12
C LEU A 125 -7.68 7.32 -7.56
N TYR A 126 -6.41 7.14 -7.95
CA TYR A 126 -5.56 8.26 -8.36
C TYR A 126 -6.07 8.90 -9.66
N SER A 127 -6.59 8.10 -10.59
CA SER A 127 -7.26 8.59 -11.80
C SER A 127 -8.47 9.47 -11.48
N LYS A 128 -9.28 9.10 -10.48
CA LYS A 128 -10.44 9.90 -10.03
C LYS A 128 -10.00 11.16 -9.28
N TYR A 129 -9.01 11.06 -8.42
CA TYR A 129 -8.43 12.21 -7.71
C TYR A 129 -7.92 13.27 -8.69
N LEU A 130 -7.20 12.87 -9.73
CA LEU A 130 -6.70 13.81 -10.75
C LEU A 130 -7.83 14.53 -11.51
N LYS A 131 -9.00 13.91 -11.65
CA LYS A 131 -10.17 14.55 -12.29
C LYS A 131 -10.82 15.58 -11.36
N LEU A 132 -10.97 15.27 -10.07
CA LEU A 132 -11.46 16.22 -9.07
C LEU A 132 -10.56 17.46 -8.98
N ALA A 133 -9.26 17.21 -9.09
CA ALA A 133 -8.19 18.18 -9.01
C ALA A 133 -8.05 19.15 -10.20
N GLY A 134 -8.62 18.80 -11.34
CA GLY A 134 -8.60 19.58 -12.58
C GLY A 134 -9.95 20.20 -12.93
N SER A 135 -10.92 20.12 -12.01
CA SER A 135 -12.25 20.71 -12.10
C SER A 135 -12.30 22.10 -11.47
#